data_AF-A0A8T7L0X8-F1
#
_entry.id   AF-A0A8T7L0X8-F1
#
_cell.length_a   1.000
_cell.length_b   1.000
_cell.length_c   1.000
_cell.angle_alpha   90.00
_cell.angle_beta   90.00
_cell.angle_gamma   90.00
#
_symmetry.space_group_name_H-M   'P 1'
#
loop_
_entity.id
_entity.type
_entity.pdbx_description
1 polymer ?
#
loop_
_entity_poly.entity_id
_entity_poly.type
_entity_poly.pdbx_seq_one_letter_code
_entity_poly.pdbx_strand_id
1 'polypeptide(L)'
;MTNPPSTEERVWAVLVHLSAMAFGMGLLLPVIGWSEQRRKSKYASFHCLQALGYQSLGFTVWLLSYLILMIVFSVVMAFGMALMEDNSAQSTSLLFAGFNIVLFIVVIGGFGLYFIFPLIAAASCALGKDFRYPIMGDRLARYLGYDPSAASGELTWLIEEHEDRWVAAMGHVSVIMFLWGMLAPLTAWILQGRRSLFVKFQSVQTVVYQAFTNLLYMGSGMVYTFGVVVLLVFTGFEAVINRDSSIAMIGIVILIVSMLIATLIVLLVPLLHILGQWAGYRVLKGDEYRYPLIGNWVVRWMGNRESG
;
A
#
# COMPACT_ATOMS: atom_id res chain seq x y z
N MET A 1 -7.31 -25.01 31.13
CA MET A 1 -8.28 -24.13 30.44
C MET A 1 -7.57 -22.83 30.13
N THR A 2 -7.55 -22.40 28.87
CA THR A 2 -7.00 -21.09 28.49
C THR A 2 -7.89 -20.01 29.09
N ASN A 3 -7.31 -19.05 29.81
CA ASN A 3 -8.08 -17.89 30.23
C ASN A 3 -8.56 -17.14 28.98
N PRO A 4 -9.84 -16.71 28.93
CA PRO A 4 -10.33 -15.89 27.83
C PRO A 4 -9.53 -14.58 27.76
N PRO A 5 -9.39 -13.96 26.57
CA PRO A 5 -8.70 -12.68 26.46
C PRO A 5 -9.42 -11.61 27.29
N SER A 6 -8.63 -10.75 27.93
CA SER A 6 -9.14 -9.65 28.74
C SER A 6 -9.93 -8.65 27.90
N THR A 7 -10.74 -7.82 28.56
CA THR A 7 -11.49 -6.75 27.87
C THR A 7 -10.55 -5.79 27.13
N GLU A 8 -9.42 -5.43 27.73
CA GLU A 8 -8.43 -4.54 27.11
C GLU A 8 -7.84 -5.17 25.84
N GLU A 9 -7.45 -6.45 25.89
CA GLU A 9 -6.90 -7.19 24.75
C GLU A 9 -7.92 -7.28 23.59
N ARG A 10 -9.20 -7.50 23.93
CA ARG A 10 -10.29 -7.53 22.95
C ARG A 10 -10.51 -6.17 22.31
N VAL A 11 -10.47 -5.08 23.09
CA VAL A 11 -10.60 -3.72 22.56
C VAL A 11 -9.47 -3.40 21.58
N TRP A 12 -8.22 -3.73 21.93
CA TRP A 12 -7.10 -3.56 21.01
C TRP A 12 -7.30 -4.33 19.71
N ALA A 13 -7.66 -5.62 19.79
CA ALA A 13 -7.91 -6.44 18.61
C ALA A 13 -9.04 -5.88 17.73
N VAL A 14 -10.14 -5.42 18.32
CA VAL A 14 -11.25 -4.77 17.59
C VAL A 14 -10.75 -3.53 16.84
N LEU A 15 -10.07 -2.63 17.54
CA LEU A 15 -9.65 -1.34 16.99
C LEU A 15 -8.64 -1.52 15.84
N VAL A 16 -7.65 -2.40 15.98
CA VAL A 16 -6.66 -2.61 14.91
C VAL A 16 -7.29 -3.23 13.65
N HIS A 17 -8.30 -4.08 13.77
CA HIS A 17 -9.03 -4.57 12.60
C HIS A 17 -9.89 -3.45 11.98
N LEU A 18 -10.65 -2.69 12.79
CA LEU A 18 -11.46 -1.57 12.29
C LEU A 18 -10.62 -0.45 11.68
N SER A 19 -9.35 -0.30 12.08
CA SER A 19 -8.46 0.70 11.48
C SER A 19 -8.30 0.55 9.98
N ALA A 20 -8.51 -0.65 9.42
CA ALA A 20 -8.51 -0.88 7.97
C ALA A 20 -9.52 0.01 7.23
N MET A 21 -10.62 0.42 7.90
CA MET A 21 -11.63 1.32 7.33
C MET A 21 -11.13 2.75 7.14
N ALA A 22 -10.06 3.17 7.81
CA ALA A 22 -9.43 4.47 7.61
C ALA A 22 -8.53 4.51 6.37
N PHE A 23 -8.64 3.53 5.47
CA PHE A 23 -7.78 3.35 4.31
C PHE A 23 -6.30 3.31 4.75
N GLY A 24 -5.36 3.76 3.90
CA GLY A 24 -3.93 3.68 4.21
C GLY A 24 -3.51 4.32 5.55
N MET A 25 -4.28 5.28 6.11
CA MET A 25 -4.04 5.83 7.45
C MET A 25 -4.19 4.80 8.57
N GLY A 26 -4.98 3.75 8.32
CA GLY A 26 -5.22 2.63 9.22
C GLY A 26 -3.94 1.93 9.67
N LEU A 27 -2.90 1.94 8.84
CA LEU A 27 -1.62 1.25 9.12
C LEU A 27 -0.92 1.72 10.39
N LEU A 28 -1.20 2.94 10.85
CA LEU A 28 -0.65 3.50 12.09
C LEU A 28 -1.03 2.66 13.30
N LEU A 29 -2.32 2.33 13.43
CA LEU A 29 -2.87 1.76 14.65
C LEU A 29 -2.35 0.33 14.93
N PRO A 30 -2.24 -0.58 13.95
CA PRO A 30 -1.57 -1.86 14.12
C PRO A 30 -0.12 -1.74 14.60
N VAL A 31 0.66 -0.79 14.09
CA VAL A 31 2.08 -0.64 14.51
C VAL A 31 2.18 -0.06 15.92
N ILE A 32 1.34 0.92 16.26
CA ILE A 32 1.24 1.47 17.62
C ILE A 32 0.80 0.40 18.61
N GLY A 33 -0.30 -0.30 18.30
CA GLY A 33 -0.86 -1.35 19.13
C GLY A 33 0.14 -2.50 19.34
N TRP A 34 0.81 -2.93 18.27
CA TRP A 34 1.88 -3.94 18.37
C TRP A 34 3.01 -3.46 19.29
N SER A 35 3.52 -2.25 19.09
CA SER A 35 4.59 -1.67 19.91
C SER A 35 4.24 -1.66 21.39
N GLU A 36 3.00 -1.31 21.73
CA GLU A 36 2.52 -1.23 23.11
C GLU A 36 2.22 -2.61 23.72
N GLN A 37 1.69 -3.54 22.93
CA GLN A 37 1.18 -4.82 23.41
C GLN A 37 2.19 -5.98 23.31
N ARG A 38 3.28 -5.85 22.55
CA ARG A 38 4.24 -6.95 22.29
C ARG A 38 4.90 -7.55 23.54
N ARG A 39 4.88 -6.84 24.68
CA ARG A 39 5.35 -7.33 26.00
C ARG A 39 4.27 -7.38 27.07
N LYS A 40 3.01 -7.27 26.67
CA LYS A 40 1.83 -7.28 27.57
C LYS A 40 0.89 -8.42 27.22
N SER A 41 0.66 -8.64 25.93
CA SER A 41 -0.32 -9.61 25.44
C SER A 41 0.11 -10.23 24.11
N LYS A 42 0.27 -11.55 24.09
CA LYS A 42 0.46 -12.31 22.84
C LYS A 42 -0.76 -12.22 21.92
N TYR A 43 -1.96 -12.21 22.49
CA TYR A 43 -3.22 -12.11 21.76
C TYR A 43 -3.34 -10.77 21.04
N ALA A 44 -3.21 -9.65 21.78
CA ALA A 44 -3.34 -8.33 21.20
C ALA A 44 -2.20 -8.05 20.19
N SER A 45 -0.96 -8.46 20.52
CA SER A 45 0.18 -8.33 19.60
C SER A 45 -0.06 -9.09 18.29
N PHE A 46 -0.54 -10.34 18.36
CA PHE A 46 -0.88 -11.14 17.18
C PHE A 46 -1.94 -10.45 16.32
N HIS A 47 -3.03 -9.95 16.90
CA HIS A 47 -4.07 -9.25 16.17
C HIS A 47 -3.58 -7.94 15.53
N CYS A 48 -2.68 -7.21 16.20
CA CYS A 48 -2.02 -6.04 15.61
C CYS A 48 -1.21 -6.42 14.37
N LEU A 49 -0.33 -7.43 14.47
CA LEU A 49 0.50 -7.87 13.35
C LEU A 49 -0.34 -8.47 12.21
N GLN A 50 -1.40 -9.19 12.55
CA GLN A 50 -2.36 -9.74 11.60
C GLN A 50 -3.13 -8.64 10.86
N ALA A 51 -3.59 -7.60 11.55
CA ALA A 51 -4.24 -6.46 10.91
C ALA A 51 -3.27 -5.67 10.01
N LEU A 52 -2.03 -5.45 10.44
CA LEU A 52 -0.98 -4.82 9.63
C LEU A 52 -0.74 -5.61 8.32
N GLY A 53 -0.65 -6.93 8.44
CA GLY A 53 -0.51 -7.86 7.33
C GLY A 53 -1.65 -7.75 6.33
N TYR A 54 -2.88 -7.78 6.84
CA TYR A 54 -4.08 -7.69 6.01
C TYR A 54 -4.15 -6.35 5.28
N GLN A 55 -3.89 -5.24 5.97
CA GLN A 55 -3.94 -3.92 5.36
C GLN A 55 -2.87 -3.74 4.28
N SER A 56 -1.67 -4.30 4.48
CA SER A 56 -0.56 -4.16 3.53
C SER A 56 -0.69 -5.09 2.33
N LEU A 57 -0.87 -6.40 2.58
CA LEU A 57 -0.98 -7.42 1.53
C LEU A 57 -2.35 -7.42 0.87
N GLY A 58 -3.42 -7.25 1.65
CA GLY A 58 -4.79 -7.22 1.13
C GLY A 58 -5.01 -6.04 0.18
N PHE A 59 -4.45 -4.86 0.48
CA PHE A 59 -4.48 -3.73 -0.44
C PHE A 59 -3.73 -4.03 -1.74
N THR A 60 -2.57 -4.68 -1.66
CA THR A 60 -1.82 -5.13 -2.85
C THR A 60 -2.67 -6.05 -3.71
N VAL A 61 -3.30 -7.07 -3.11
CA VAL A 61 -4.15 -8.03 -3.84
C VAL A 61 -5.34 -7.30 -4.48
N TRP A 62 -6.03 -6.44 -3.72
CA TRP A 62 -7.15 -5.65 -4.22
C TRP A 62 -6.75 -4.80 -5.43
N LEU A 63 -5.61 -4.09 -5.35
CA LEU A 63 -5.13 -3.24 -6.43
C LEU A 63 -4.76 -4.08 -7.67
N LEU A 64 -4.08 -5.21 -7.51
CA LEU A 64 -3.73 -6.08 -8.63
C LEU A 64 -4.97 -6.69 -9.30
N SER A 65 -5.94 -7.15 -8.51
CA SER A 65 -7.23 -7.61 -9.03
C SER A 65 -7.95 -6.50 -9.80
N TYR A 66 -7.93 -5.27 -9.29
CA TYR A 66 -8.49 -4.12 -9.98
C TYR A 66 -7.79 -3.83 -11.31
N LEU A 67 -6.46 -3.84 -11.35
CA LEU A 67 -5.69 -3.63 -12.59
C LEU A 67 -5.99 -4.69 -13.65
N ILE A 68 -6.10 -5.97 -13.25
CA ILE A 68 -6.48 -7.05 -14.16
C ILE A 68 -7.88 -6.82 -14.72
N LEU A 69 -8.84 -6.48 -13.86
CA LEU A 69 -10.20 -6.18 -14.29
C LEU A 69 -10.22 -5.00 -15.27
N MET A 70 -9.49 -3.91 -14.98
CA MET A 70 -9.36 -2.78 -15.89
C MET A 70 -8.88 -3.19 -17.28
N ILE A 71 -7.83 -4.03 -17.36
CA ILE A 71 -7.30 -4.52 -18.64
C ILE A 71 -8.36 -5.33 -19.38
N VAL A 72 -9.00 -6.30 -18.71
CA VAL A 72 -10.05 -7.13 -19.32
C VAL A 72 -11.19 -6.26 -19.83
N PHE A 73 -11.67 -5.32 -19.02
CA PHE A 73 -12.74 -4.40 -19.38
C PHE A 73 -12.37 -3.48 -20.55
N SER A 74 -11.14 -2.96 -20.58
CA SER A 74 -10.66 -2.15 -21.72
C SER A 74 -10.58 -2.96 -23.02
N VAL A 75 -10.16 -4.23 -22.96
CA VAL A 75 -10.14 -5.12 -24.14
C VAL A 75 -11.56 -5.41 -24.63
N VAL A 76 -12.49 -5.71 -23.72
CA VAL A 76 -13.91 -5.93 -24.07
C VAL A 76 -14.52 -4.68 -24.69
N MET A 77 -14.23 -3.50 -24.16
CA MET A 77 -14.67 -2.22 -24.75
C MET A 77 -14.10 -1.99 -26.14
N ALA A 78 -12.78 -2.18 -26.33
CA ALA A 78 -12.14 -2.00 -27.62
C ALA A 78 -12.73 -2.94 -28.68
N PHE A 79 -12.98 -4.19 -28.29
CA PHE A 79 -13.63 -5.17 -29.15
C PHE A 79 -15.09 -4.82 -29.44
N GLY A 80 -15.85 -4.39 -28.42
CA GLY A 80 -17.22 -3.92 -28.58
C GLY A 80 -17.32 -2.76 -29.56
N MET A 81 -16.47 -1.74 -29.42
CA MET A 81 -16.37 -0.62 -30.35
C MET A 81 -16.02 -1.07 -31.78
N ALA A 82 -15.13 -2.05 -31.95
CA ALA A 82 -14.74 -2.55 -33.25
C ALA A 82 -15.87 -3.32 -33.98
N LEU A 83 -16.84 -3.85 -33.24
CA LEU A 83 -17.99 -4.59 -33.78
C LEU A 83 -19.23 -3.71 -34.02
N MET A 84 -19.22 -2.45 -33.59
CA MET A 84 -20.36 -1.55 -33.79
C MET A 84 -20.42 -1.07 -35.25
N GLU A 85 -21.47 -1.48 -35.97
CA GLU A 85 -21.73 -1.01 -37.34
C GLU A 85 -22.23 0.44 -37.38
N ASP A 86 -22.97 0.86 -36.35
CA ASP A 86 -23.44 2.25 -36.19
C ASP A 86 -22.56 3.03 -35.21
N ASN A 87 -21.59 3.77 -35.78
CA ASN A 87 -20.71 4.68 -35.05
C ASN A 87 -21.39 6.03 -34.72
N SER A 88 -22.69 6.02 -34.46
CA SER A 88 -23.39 7.22 -34.00
C SER A 88 -22.84 7.69 -32.66
N ALA A 89 -22.75 9.00 -32.48
CA ALA A 89 -22.25 9.59 -31.23
C ALA A 89 -23.09 9.15 -30.00
N GLN A 90 -24.37 8.86 -30.22
CA GLN A 90 -25.28 8.40 -29.18
C GLN A 90 -24.99 6.96 -28.74
N SER A 91 -24.77 6.03 -29.67
CA SER A 91 -24.46 4.63 -29.35
C SER A 91 -23.14 4.51 -28.58
N THR A 92 -22.13 5.27 -29.03
CA THR A 92 -20.80 5.35 -28.40
C THR A 92 -20.91 5.91 -26.97
N SER A 93 -21.65 7.02 -26.78
CA SER A 93 -21.79 7.63 -25.46
C SER A 93 -22.53 6.74 -24.46
N LEU A 94 -23.55 5.99 -24.90
CA LEU A 94 -24.25 5.03 -24.05
C LEU A 94 -23.33 3.87 -23.62
N LEU A 95 -22.51 3.35 -24.54
CA LEU A 95 -21.53 2.30 -24.25
C LEU A 95 -20.51 2.78 -23.21
N PHE A 96 -19.94 3.98 -23.39
CA PHE A 96 -19.03 4.60 -22.42
C PHE A 96 -19.71 4.86 -21.08
N ALA A 97 -20.97 5.30 -21.04
CA ALA A 97 -21.69 5.52 -19.79
C ALA A 97 -21.91 4.19 -19.04
N GLY A 98 -22.38 3.15 -19.73
CA GLY A 98 -22.56 1.81 -19.16
C GLY A 98 -21.24 1.24 -18.63
N PHE A 99 -20.15 1.43 -19.37
CA PHE A 99 -18.80 1.06 -18.94
C PHE A 99 -18.40 1.74 -17.62
N ASN A 100 -18.57 3.06 -17.54
CA ASN A 100 -18.21 3.81 -16.33
C ASN A 100 -19.06 3.38 -15.12
N ILE A 101 -20.33 3.06 -15.32
CA ILE A 101 -21.20 2.53 -14.25
C ILE A 101 -20.69 1.18 -13.75
N VAL A 102 -20.40 0.24 -14.66
CA VAL A 102 -19.88 -1.08 -14.27
C VAL A 102 -18.55 -0.95 -13.56
N LEU A 103 -17.65 -0.11 -14.09
CA LEU A 103 -16.36 0.17 -13.47
C LEU A 103 -16.52 0.74 -12.05
N PHE A 104 -17.43 1.71 -11.87
CA PHE A 104 -17.73 2.27 -10.56
C PHE A 104 -18.23 1.20 -9.58
N ILE A 105 -19.17 0.35 -10.00
CA ILE A 105 -19.69 -0.75 -9.18
C ILE A 105 -18.58 -1.72 -8.81
N VAL A 106 -17.69 -2.06 -9.74
CA VAL A 106 -16.56 -2.97 -9.49
C VAL A 106 -15.56 -2.36 -8.49
N VAL A 107 -15.22 -1.08 -8.61
CA VAL A 107 -14.31 -0.39 -7.69
C VAL A 107 -14.90 -0.32 -6.29
N ILE A 108 -16.10 0.23 -6.17
CA ILE A 108 -16.77 0.44 -4.87
C ILE A 108 -17.15 -0.91 -4.24
N GLY A 109 -17.68 -1.84 -5.03
CA GLY A 109 -17.98 -3.19 -4.61
C GLY A 109 -16.74 -3.95 -4.16
N GLY A 110 -15.62 -3.81 -4.89
CA GLY A 110 -14.32 -4.38 -4.50
C GLY A 110 -13.82 -3.85 -3.17
N PHE A 111 -13.97 -2.55 -2.89
CA PHE A 111 -13.69 -1.99 -1.56
C PHE A 111 -14.61 -2.57 -0.49
N GLY A 112 -15.91 -2.71 -0.78
CA GLY A 112 -16.85 -3.37 0.11
C GLY A 112 -16.38 -4.78 0.49
N LEU A 113 -16.00 -5.59 -0.49
CA LEU A 113 -15.44 -6.93 -0.28
C LEU A 113 -14.16 -6.91 0.57
N TYR A 114 -13.26 -5.96 0.32
CA TYR A 114 -12.05 -5.77 1.11
C TYR A 114 -12.35 -5.42 2.59
N PHE A 115 -13.45 -4.72 2.89
CA PHE A 115 -13.81 -4.35 4.26
C PHE A 115 -14.60 -5.42 5.04
N ILE A 116 -15.18 -6.42 4.36
CA ILE A 116 -15.95 -7.48 5.03
C ILE A 116 -15.09 -8.22 6.06
N PHE A 117 -13.87 -8.65 5.70
CA PHE A 117 -13.04 -9.43 6.62
C PHE A 117 -12.60 -8.66 7.86
N PRO A 118 -12.13 -7.40 7.79
CA PRO A 118 -11.88 -6.58 8.98
C PRO A 118 -13.10 -6.41 9.89
N LEU A 119 -14.30 -6.24 9.33
CA LEU A 119 -15.53 -6.14 10.13
C LEU A 119 -15.85 -7.45 10.86
N ILE A 120 -15.74 -8.59 10.17
CA ILE A 120 -15.92 -9.92 10.79
C ILE A 120 -14.85 -10.16 11.85
N ALA A 121 -13.60 -9.77 11.59
CA ALA A 121 -12.50 -9.89 12.54
C ALA A 121 -12.77 -9.08 13.81
N ALA A 122 -13.17 -7.82 13.65
CA ALA A 122 -13.53 -6.95 14.76
C ALA A 122 -14.70 -7.54 15.56
N ALA A 123 -15.80 -7.93 14.92
CA ALA A 123 -16.94 -8.54 15.61
C ALA A 123 -16.55 -9.84 16.33
N SER A 124 -15.72 -10.68 15.73
CA SER A 124 -15.25 -11.93 16.32
C SER A 124 -14.38 -11.68 17.57
N CYS A 125 -13.44 -10.73 17.50
CA CYS A 125 -12.62 -10.32 18.64
C CYS A 125 -13.48 -9.67 19.75
N ALA A 126 -14.49 -8.89 19.37
CA ALA A 126 -15.46 -8.33 20.29
C ALA A 126 -16.26 -9.42 21.01
N LEU A 127 -16.42 -10.61 20.44
CA LEU A 127 -17.04 -11.78 21.09
C LEU A 127 -16.03 -12.68 21.83
N GLY A 128 -14.75 -12.28 21.89
CA GLY A 128 -13.68 -13.05 22.53
C GLY A 128 -13.19 -14.26 21.73
N LYS A 129 -13.48 -14.33 20.43
CA LYS A 129 -13.00 -15.38 19.53
C LYS A 129 -11.64 -15.01 18.92
N ASP A 130 -10.72 -15.97 18.85
CA ASP A 130 -9.44 -15.85 18.14
C ASP A 130 -9.68 -15.86 16.62
N PHE A 131 -9.91 -14.69 16.04
CA PHE A 131 -10.12 -14.57 14.60
C PHE A 131 -8.83 -14.72 13.81
N ARG A 132 -8.89 -15.45 12.69
CA ARG A 132 -7.79 -15.61 11.75
C ARG A 132 -8.24 -15.28 10.34
N TYR A 133 -7.55 -14.36 9.67
CA TYR A 133 -7.84 -14.06 8.26
C TYR A 133 -7.63 -15.32 7.42
N PRO A 134 -8.51 -15.59 6.43
CA PRO A 134 -8.31 -16.70 5.51
C PRO A 134 -6.92 -16.62 4.85
N ILE A 135 -6.28 -17.77 4.66
CA ILE A 135 -4.93 -17.95 4.05
C ILE A 135 -3.77 -17.42 4.92
N MET A 136 -3.86 -16.19 5.44
CA MET A 136 -2.76 -15.53 6.15
C MET A 136 -2.72 -15.87 7.64
N GLY A 137 -3.87 -15.94 8.33
CA GLY A 137 -3.92 -15.96 9.79
C GLY A 137 -3.19 -17.15 10.42
N ASP A 138 -3.46 -18.38 9.95
CA ASP A 138 -2.77 -19.58 10.45
C ASP A 138 -1.28 -19.62 10.11
N ARG A 139 -0.91 -19.10 8.93
CA ARG A 139 0.49 -19.03 8.51
C ARG A 139 1.26 -18.04 9.38
N LEU A 140 0.65 -16.89 9.65
CA LEU A 140 1.21 -15.87 10.52
C LEU A 140 1.29 -16.34 11.97
N ALA A 141 0.26 -17.04 12.46
CA ALA A 141 0.27 -17.61 13.81
C ALA A 141 1.46 -18.58 13.98
N ARG A 142 1.63 -19.52 13.05
CA ARG A 142 2.79 -20.44 13.06
C ARG A 142 4.12 -19.70 12.96
N TYR A 143 4.21 -18.71 12.07
CA TYR A 143 5.42 -17.91 11.90
C TYR A 143 5.78 -17.19 13.19
N LEU A 144 4.83 -16.57 13.89
CA LEU A 144 5.09 -15.81 15.12
C LEU A 144 5.24 -16.68 16.38
N GLY A 145 5.05 -18.00 16.27
CA GLY A 145 4.96 -18.90 17.42
C GLY A 145 3.73 -18.64 18.29
N TYR A 146 2.65 -18.12 17.69
CA TYR A 146 1.40 -17.84 18.41
C TYR A 146 0.59 -19.12 18.59
N ASP A 147 0.52 -19.58 19.83
CA ASP A 147 -0.39 -20.63 20.26
C ASP A 147 -1.34 -20.08 21.35
N PRO A 148 -2.66 -19.96 21.07
CA PRO A 148 -3.64 -19.54 22.07
C PRO A 148 -3.82 -20.58 23.18
N SER A 149 -3.46 -21.84 22.94
CA SER A 149 -3.60 -22.97 23.88
C SER A 149 -2.41 -23.20 24.80
N ALA A 150 -1.24 -22.67 24.45
CA ALA A 150 -0.03 -22.79 25.26
C ALA A 150 -0.26 -22.27 26.68
N ALA A 151 0.03 -23.12 27.66
CA ALA A 151 -0.08 -22.82 29.07
C ALA A 151 0.82 -21.63 29.43
N SER A 152 0.41 -20.84 30.42
CA SER A 152 1.06 -19.57 30.83
C SER A 152 2.54 -19.66 31.25
N GLY A 153 3.16 -20.85 31.21
CA GLY A 153 4.55 -21.10 31.55
C GLY A 153 5.52 -21.27 30.37
N GLU A 154 5.05 -21.50 29.15
CA GLU A 154 5.91 -21.63 27.95
C GLU A 154 5.71 -20.42 27.02
N LEU A 155 6.76 -19.61 26.85
CA LEU A 155 6.80 -18.33 26.13
C LEU A 155 5.62 -17.38 26.42
N THR A 156 5.86 -16.37 27.24
CA THR A 156 4.90 -15.30 27.49
C THR A 156 4.72 -14.33 26.31
N TRP A 157 5.60 -14.38 25.29
CA TRP A 157 5.64 -13.45 24.16
C TRP A 157 5.72 -14.16 22.81
N LEU A 158 5.42 -13.45 21.74
CA LEU A 158 5.71 -13.90 20.37
C LEU A 158 7.23 -13.93 20.12
N ILE A 159 7.65 -14.63 19.05
CA ILE A 159 9.06 -14.68 18.64
C ILE A 159 9.49 -13.28 18.15
N GLU A 160 10.28 -12.58 18.97
CA GLU A 160 10.66 -11.16 18.76
C GLU A 160 11.27 -10.88 17.38
N GLU A 161 12.18 -11.75 16.93
CA GLU A 161 12.80 -11.60 15.61
C GLU A 161 11.76 -11.67 14.49
N HIS A 162 10.79 -12.57 14.60
CA HIS A 162 9.74 -12.74 13.60
C HIS A 162 8.77 -11.55 13.61
N GLU A 163 8.45 -10.99 14.78
CA GLU A 163 7.66 -9.76 14.88
C GLU A 163 8.36 -8.60 14.15
N ASP A 164 9.64 -8.35 14.47
CA ASP A 164 10.44 -7.26 13.91
C ASP A 164 10.55 -7.40 12.38
N ARG A 165 10.80 -8.61 11.88
CA ARG A 165 10.82 -8.93 10.44
C ARG A 165 9.47 -8.74 9.78
N TRP A 166 8.37 -9.12 10.44
CA TRP A 166 7.03 -8.94 9.90
C TRP A 166 6.70 -7.47 9.73
N VAL A 167 6.93 -6.64 10.75
CA VAL A 167 6.67 -5.20 10.70
C VAL A 167 7.53 -4.51 9.63
N ALA A 168 8.83 -4.82 9.59
CA ALA A 168 9.73 -4.30 8.57
C ALA A 168 9.26 -4.69 7.16
N ALA A 169 8.92 -5.97 6.93
CA ALA A 169 8.44 -6.45 5.66
C ALA A 169 7.13 -5.80 5.21
N MET A 170 6.17 -5.64 6.13
CA MET A 170 4.90 -4.98 5.82
C MET A 170 5.09 -3.50 5.49
N GLY A 171 6.10 -2.85 6.10
CA GLY A 171 6.53 -1.52 5.68
C GLY A 171 6.98 -1.48 4.22
N HIS A 172 7.83 -2.42 3.79
CA HIS A 172 8.28 -2.52 2.40
C HIS A 172 7.13 -2.86 1.41
N VAL A 173 6.25 -3.79 1.79
CA VAL A 173 5.07 -4.14 0.99
C VAL A 173 4.14 -2.94 0.84
N SER A 174 4.07 -2.07 1.85
CA SER A 174 3.21 -0.89 1.88
C SER A 174 3.65 0.21 0.91
N VAL A 175 4.81 0.12 0.24
CA VAL A 175 5.24 1.08 -0.79
C VAL A 175 4.17 1.35 -1.85
N ILE A 176 3.32 0.35 -2.12
CA ILE A 176 2.21 0.46 -3.07
C ILE A 176 1.11 1.45 -2.66
N MET A 177 1.02 1.78 -1.37
CA MET A 177 0.01 2.67 -0.82
C MET A 177 0.52 4.12 -0.80
N PHE A 178 0.74 4.74 -1.96
CA PHE A 178 1.17 6.15 -2.14
C PHE A 178 1.83 6.82 -0.90
N LEU A 179 1.29 7.93 -0.36
CA LEU A 179 1.82 8.60 0.84
C LEU A 179 1.57 7.81 2.13
N TRP A 180 0.52 6.99 2.17
CA TRP A 180 0.06 6.37 3.40
C TRP A 180 0.88 5.15 3.82
N GLY A 181 1.48 4.44 2.88
CA GLY A 181 2.30 3.27 3.15
C GLY A 181 3.59 3.62 3.91
N MET A 182 4.01 4.89 3.86
CA MET A 182 5.14 5.41 4.63
C MET A 182 4.88 5.40 6.14
N LEU A 183 3.61 5.37 6.54
CA LEU A 183 3.21 5.48 7.94
C LEU A 183 3.65 4.26 8.74
N ALA A 184 3.47 3.05 8.22
CA ALA A 184 3.92 1.84 8.90
C ALA A 184 5.43 1.84 9.23
N PRO A 185 6.35 1.99 8.26
CA PRO A 185 7.77 2.02 8.54
C PRO A 185 8.17 3.25 9.37
N LEU A 186 7.58 4.44 9.13
CA LEU A 186 7.88 5.65 9.91
C LEU A 186 7.51 5.46 11.39
N THR A 187 6.32 4.95 11.69
CA THR A 187 5.89 4.68 13.06
C THR A 187 6.72 3.59 13.71
N ALA A 188 7.06 2.52 12.99
CA ALA A 188 7.95 1.48 13.50
C ALA A 188 9.34 2.02 13.82
N TRP A 189 9.88 2.91 12.99
CA TRP A 189 11.14 3.60 13.25
C TRP A 189 11.07 4.46 14.51
N ILE A 190 10.04 5.29 14.64
CA ILE A 190 9.88 6.21 15.79
C ILE A 190 9.76 5.42 17.10
N LEU A 191 8.92 4.37 17.12
CA LEU A 191 8.60 3.66 18.35
C LEU A 191 9.63 2.58 18.72
N GLN A 192 10.16 1.86 17.73
CA GLN A 192 11.01 0.67 17.96
C GLN A 192 12.44 0.83 17.45
N GLY A 193 12.76 1.92 16.74
CA GLY A 193 14.10 2.12 16.17
C GLY A 193 15.22 2.29 17.19
N ARG A 194 14.90 2.63 18.45
CA ARG A 194 15.91 2.63 19.54
C ARG A 194 16.16 1.24 20.13
N ARG A 195 15.19 0.34 20.01
CA ARG A 195 15.24 -1.02 20.57
C ARG A 195 15.87 -2.00 19.59
N SER A 196 15.55 -1.88 18.31
CA SER A 196 15.97 -2.81 17.26
C SER A 196 16.66 -2.06 16.13
N LEU A 197 17.98 -2.27 16.00
CA LEU A 197 18.78 -1.71 14.91
C LEU A 197 18.29 -2.20 13.55
N PHE A 198 17.82 -3.45 13.49
CA PHE A 198 17.22 -4.03 12.31
C PHE A 198 15.96 -3.25 11.88
N VAL A 199 15.00 -3.05 12.80
CA VAL A 199 13.77 -2.28 12.50
C VAL A 199 14.12 -0.83 12.13
N LYS A 200 15.04 -0.19 12.85
CA LYS A 200 15.54 1.16 12.51
C LYS A 200 16.04 1.21 11.07
N PHE A 201 16.94 0.30 10.70
CA PHE A 201 17.53 0.25 9.37
C PHE A 201 16.50 0.02 8.27
N GLN A 202 15.68 -1.03 8.40
CA GLN A 202 14.65 -1.39 7.40
C GLN A 202 13.58 -0.30 7.26
N SER A 203 13.14 0.28 8.36
CA SER A 203 12.16 1.36 8.32
C SER A 203 12.70 2.64 7.69
N VAL A 204 13.92 3.07 8.04
CA VAL A 204 14.52 4.28 7.45
C VAL A 204 14.72 4.11 5.94
N GLN A 205 15.28 2.99 5.49
CA GLN A 205 15.47 2.76 4.06
C GLN A 205 14.13 2.73 3.32
N THR A 206 13.07 2.16 3.92
CA THR A 206 11.73 2.10 3.33
C THR A 206 11.12 3.49 3.20
N VAL A 207 11.20 4.32 4.26
CA VAL A 207 10.67 5.69 4.23
C VAL A 207 11.36 6.50 3.13
N VAL A 208 12.68 6.42 3.03
CA VAL A 208 13.45 7.15 2.01
C VAL A 208 13.13 6.65 0.61
N TYR A 209 13.02 5.34 0.43
CA TYR A 209 12.65 4.71 -0.84
C TYR A 209 11.25 5.12 -1.31
N GLN A 210 10.27 5.11 -0.41
CA GLN A 210 8.90 5.48 -0.71
C GLN A 210 8.77 6.98 -0.96
N ALA A 211 9.46 7.83 -0.17
CA ALA A 211 9.52 9.27 -0.42
C ALA A 211 10.08 9.58 -1.81
N PHE A 212 11.17 8.93 -2.22
CA PHE A 212 11.73 9.05 -3.57
C PHE A 212 10.73 8.63 -4.64
N THR A 213 10.07 7.48 -4.47
CA THR A 213 9.05 6.98 -5.41
C THR A 213 7.87 7.96 -5.54
N ASN A 214 7.41 8.52 -4.42
CA ASN A 214 6.33 9.51 -4.40
C ASN A 214 6.75 10.83 -5.07
N LEU A 215 8.00 11.28 -4.87
CA LEU A 215 8.53 12.47 -5.54
C LEU A 215 8.63 12.27 -7.06
N LEU A 216 9.00 11.09 -7.55
CA LEU A 216 8.96 10.77 -8.99
C LEU A 216 7.53 10.87 -9.53
N TYR A 217 6.56 10.28 -8.81
CA TYR A 217 5.15 10.34 -9.21
C TYR A 217 4.62 11.79 -9.25
N MET A 218 4.89 12.59 -8.21
CA MET A 218 4.53 14.01 -8.18
C MET A 218 5.23 14.82 -9.27
N GLY A 219 6.52 14.60 -9.48
CA GLY A 219 7.32 15.25 -10.52
C GLY A 219 6.77 14.97 -11.91
N SER A 220 6.34 13.74 -12.18
CA SER A 220 5.64 13.39 -13.43
C SER A 220 4.36 14.19 -13.61
N GLY A 221 3.55 14.32 -12.55
CA GLY A 221 2.33 15.14 -12.59
C GLY A 221 2.62 16.61 -12.88
N MET A 222 3.69 17.16 -12.30
CA MET A 222 4.14 18.54 -12.55
C MET A 222 4.60 18.73 -14.00
N VAL A 223 5.39 17.80 -14.55
CA VAL A 223 5.83 17.85 -15.96
C VAL A 223 4.64 17.79 -16.91
N TYR A 224 3.70 16.88 -16.68
CA TYR A 224 2.47 16.81 -17.46
C TYR A 224 1.67 18.11 -17.39
N THR A 225 1.44 18.63 -16.18
CA THR A 225 0.67 19.86 -15.95
C THR A 225 1.35 21.06 -16.60
N PHE A 226 2.68 21.15 -16.54
CA PHE A 226 3.45 22.16 -17.25
C PHE A 226 3.18 22.13 -18.76
N GLY A 227 3.21 20.94 -19.39
CA GLY A 227 2.87 20.80 -20.81
C GLY A 227 1.46 21.28 -21.15
N VAL A 228 0.48 20.95 -20.30
CA VAL A 228 -0.92 21.40 -20.47
C VAL A 228 -1.04 22.91 -20.33
N VAL A 229 -0.43 23.51 -19.29
CA VAL A 229 -0.44 24.96 -19.07
C VAL A 229 0.19 25.69 -20.25
N VAL A 230 1.33 25.20 -20.76
CA VAL A 230 2.00 25.78 -21.93
C VAL A 230 1.09 25.72 -23.16
N LEU A 231 0.43 24.59 -23.42
CA LEU A 231 -0.55 24.49 -24.51
C LEU A 231 -1.63 25.56 -24.37
N LEU A 232 -2.28 25.65 -23.20
CA LEU A 232 -3.36 26.61 -22.93
C LEU A 232 -2.93 28.07 -23.12
N VAL A 233 -1.70 28.41 -22.70
CA VAL A 233 -1.14 29.75 -22.90
C VAL A 233 -0.96 30.07 -24.39
N PHE A 234 -0.50 29.09 -25.19
CA PHE A 234 -0.24 29.30 -26.61
C PHE A 234 -1.48 29.20 -27.51
N THR A 235 -2.53 28.49 -27.09
CA THR A 235 -3.80 28.38 -27.84
C THR A 235 -4.89 29.34 -27.37
N GLY A 236 -4.72 29.94 -26.18
CA GLY A 236 -5.79 30.65 -25.48
C GLY A 236 -6.76 29.68 -24.79
N PHE A 237 -7.45 30.16 -23.75
CA PHE A 237 -8.44 29.39 -22.98
C PHE A 237 -9.74 29.08 -23.76
N GLU A 238 -10.04 29.87 -24.81
CA GLU A 238 -11.27 29.80 -25.63
C GLU A 238 -11.10 28.92 -26.89
N ALA A 239 -10.13 28.00 -26.90
CA ALA A 239 -9.49 27.43 -28.07
C ALA A 239 -10.41 26.98 -29.24
N VAL A 240 -10.57 27.85 -30.24
CA VAL A 240 -10.61 27.42 -31.64
C VAL A 240 -9.16 27.21 -32.06
N ILE A 241 -8.68 25.95 -32.03
CA ILE A 241 -7.31 25.62 -32.43
C ILE A 241 -7.15 25.90 -33.92
N ASN A 242 -6.63 27.08 -34.26
CA ASN A 242 -6.17 27.33 -35.62
C ASN A 242 -4.86 26.56 -35.83
N ARG A 243 -4.97 25.36 -36.44
CA ARG A 243 -3.84 24.44 -36.66
C ARG A 243 -2.73 25.04 -37.52
N ASP A 244 -3.01 26.13 -38.24
CA ASP A 244 -2.04 26.83 -39.08
C ASP A 244 -1.18 27.83 -38.29
N SER A 245 -1.49 28.06 -37.00
CA SER A 245 -0.68 28.91 -36.13
C SER A 245 0.60 28.19 -35.70
N SER A 246 1.75 28.73 -36.11
CA SER A 246 3.07 28.28 -35.66
C SER A 246 3.21 28.29 -34.13
N ILE A 247 2.51 29.22 -33.46
CA ILE A 247 2.49 29.35 -32.00
C ILE A 247 1.73 28.19 -31.35
N ALA A 248 0.58 27.80 -31.91
CA ALA A 248 -0.18 26.65 -31.43
C ALA A 248 0.61 25.35 -31.58
N MET A 249 1.35 25.21 -32.70
CA MET A 249 2.21 24.04 -32.93
C MET A 249 3.33 23.90 -31.89
N ILE A 250 3.93 25.01 -31.44
CA ILE A 250 4.93 24.99 -30.36
C ILE A 250 4.31 24.46 -29.07
N GLY A 251 3.12 24.95 -28.69
CA GLY A 251 2.40 24.47 -27.50
C GLY A 251 2.10 22.97 -27.56
N ILE A 252 1.67 22.46 -28.72
CA ILE A 252 1.40 21.03 -28.94
C ILE A 252 2.69 20.20 -28.81
N VAL A 253 3.79 20.63 -29.42
CA VAL A 253 5.08 19.92 -29.32
C VAL A 253 5.54 19.84 -27.87
N ILE A 254 5.44 20.94 -27.12
CA ILE A 254 5.82 20.95 -25.70
C ILE A 254 4.93 20.01 -24.89
N LEU A 255 3.61 20.01 -25.13
CA LEU A 255 2.70 19.06 -24.47
C LEU A 255 3.11 17.61 -24.76
N ILE A 256 3.37 17.26 -26.02
CA ILE A 256 3.76 15.89 -26.41
C ILE A 256 5.06 15.48 -25.72
N VAL A 257 6.09 16.35 -25.73
CA VAL A 257 7.36 16.08 -25.06
C VAL A 257 7.16 15.90 -23.56
N SER A 258 6.39 16.79 -22.91
CA SER A 258 6.06 16.67 -21.49
C SER A 258 5.29 15.38 -21.18
N MET A 259 4.34 14.99 -22.02
CA MET A 259 3.60 13.74 -21.88
C MET A 259 4.53 12.54 -21.99
N LEU A 260 5.43 12.49 -22.97
CA LEU A 260 6.40 11.40 -23.13
C LEU A 260 7.30 11.28 -21.90
N ILE A 261 7.84 12.40 -21.40
CA ILE A 261 8.67 12.41 -20.18
C ILE A 261 7.86 11.90 -18.98
N ALA A 262 6.65 12.42 -18.78
CA ALA A 262 5.77 12.00 -17.69
C ALA A 262 5.43 10.50 -17.78
N THR A 263 5.10 9.99 -18.96
CA THR A 263 4.84 8.57 -19.18
C THR A 263 6.05 7.72 -18.84
N LEU A 264 7.26 8.11 -19.28
CA LEU A 264 8.48 7.39 -18.95
C LEU A 264 8.70 7.32 -17.43
N ILE A 265 8.48 8.43 -16.70
CA ILE A 265 8.59 8.45 -15.24
C ILE A 265 7.53 7.56 -14.59
N VAL A 266 6.28 7.65 -15.02
CA VAL A 266 5.16 6.83 -14.48
C VAL A 266 5.40 5.34 -14.70
N LEU A 267 5.98 4.94 -15.84
CA LEU A 267 6.30 3.54 -16.11
C LEU A 267 7.38 2.97 -15.17
N LEU A 268 8.23 3.82 -14.57
CA LEU A 268 9.19 3.38 -13.55
C LEU A 268 8.52 3.09 -12.20
N VAL A 269 7.40 3.75 -11.88
CA VAL A 269 6.75 3.65 -10.57
C VAL A 269 6.31 2.21 -10.23
N PRO A 270 5.63 1.46 -11.11
CA PRO A 270 5.31 0.05 -10.86
C PRO A 270 6.53 -0.82 -10.61
N LEU A 271 7.65 -0.58 -11.32
CA LEU A 271 8.90 -1.32 -11.12
C LEU A 271 9.45 -1.07 -9.71
N LEU A 272 9.36 0.17 -9.23
CA LEU A 272 9.74 0.52 -7.87
C LEU A 272 8.81 -0.13 -6.84
N HIS A 273 7.53 -0.26 -7.12
CA HIS A 273 6.59 -0.93 -6.23
C HIS A 273 6.90 -2.44 -6.11
N ILE A 274 7.18 -3.10 -7.24
CA ILE A 274 7.59 -4.50 -7.28
C ILE A 274 8.89 -4.70 -6.48
N LEU A 275 9.87 -3.81 -6.65
CA LEU A 275 11.12 -3.87 -5.89
C LEU A 275 10.88 -3.67 -4.38
N GLY A 276 9.92 -2.82 -3.99
CA GLY A 276 9.46 -2.68 -2.61
C GLY A 276 8.89 -3.98 -2.04
N GLN A 277 7.97 -4.62 -2.77
CA GLN A 277 7.37 -5.89 -2.35
C GLN A 277 8.40 -7.03 -2.31
N TRP A 278 9.34 -7.05 -3.25
CA TRP A 278 10.46 -7.98 -3.26
C TRP A 278 11.36 -7.81 -2.02
N ALA A 279 11.67 -6.58 -1.65
CA ALA A 279 12.40 -6.29 -0.41
C ALA A 279 11.65 -6.85 0.81
N GLY A 280 10.33 -6.62 0.90
CA GLY A 280 9.49 -7.18 1.95
C GLY A 280 9.52 -8.71 2.01
N TYR A 281 9.45 -9.37 0.85
CA TYR A 281 9.57 -10.83 0.76
C TYR A 281 10.94 -11.34 1.25
N ARG A 282 12.05 -10.71 0.83
CA ARG A 282 13.42 -11.07 1.26
C ARG A 282 13.58 -10.90 2.78
N VAL A 283 13.06 -9.80 3.34
CA VAL A 283 13.06 -9.56 4.79
C VAL A 283 12.30 -10.67 5.56
N LEU A 284 11.13 -11.09 5.06
CA LEU A 284 10.38 -12.22 5.65
C LEU A 284 11.14 -13.55 5.57
N LYS A 285 12.00 -13.72 4.57
CA LYS A 285 12.81 -14.94 4.39
C LYS A 285 14.05 -15.02 5.27
N GLY A 286 14.34 -13.97 6.04
CA GLY A 286 15.50 -13.94 6.92
C GLY A 286 16.60 -12.99 6.45
N ASP A 287 16.50 -12.39 5.27
CA ASP A 287 17.56 -11.53 4.74
C ASP A 287 17.57 -10.13 5.35
N GLU A 288 18.76 -9.57 5.50
CA GLU A 288 18.95 -8.13 5.73
C GLU A 288 18.95 -7.37 4.41
N TYR A 289 17.76 -7.22 3.82
CA TYR A 289 17.65 -6.56 2.52
C TYR A 289 18.21 -5.13 2.54
N ARG A 290 18.93 -4.75 1.47
CA ARG A 290 19.50 -3.42 1.27
C ARG A 290 19.17 -2.95 -0.15
N TYR A 291 18.44 -1.86 -0.29
CA TYR A 291 18.32 -1.20 -1.60
C TYR A 291 19.72 -0.80 -2.11
N PRO A 292 20.09 -1.08 -3.37
CA PRO A 292 21.47 -0.88 -3.85
C PRO A 292 22.04 0.53 -3.63
N LEU A 293 21.23 1.58 -3.84
CA LEU A 293 21.64 2.97 -3.64
C LEU A 293 21.29 3.47 -2.24
N ILE A 294 20.02 3.28 -1.83
CA ILE A 294 19.49 3.84 -0.57
C ILE A 294 20.06 3.12 0.65
N GLY A 295 20.18 1.80 0.61
CA GLY A 295 20.70 1.02 1.74
C GLY A 295 22.11 1.42 2.13
N ASN A 296 23.00 1.62 1.16
CA ASN A 296 24.36 2.08 1.41
C ASN A 296 24.41 3.49 2.01
N TRP A 297 23.55 4.39 1.53
CA TRP A 297 23.43 5.73 2.09
C TRP A 297 22.92 5.70 3.55
N VAL A 298 21.90 4.88 3.85
CA VAL A 298 21.36 4.73 5.21
C VAL A 298 22.41 4.15 6.16
N VAL A 299 23.18 3.15 5.75
CA VAL A 299 24.28 2.58 6.58
C VAL A 299 25.28 3.65 6.97
N ARG A 300 25.75 4.47 6.00
CA ARG A 300 26.68 5.57 6.27
C ARG A 300 26.10 6.61 7.23
N TRP A 301 24.83 6.98 7.02
CA TRP A 301 24.14 7.95 7.86
C TRP A 301 23.99 7.46 9.31
N MET A 302 23.66 6.17 9.51
CA MET A 302 23.56 5.59 10.85
C MET A 302 24.92 5.49 11.54
N GLY A 303 25.97 5.07 10.82
CA GLY A 303 27.33 4.97 11.39
C GLY A 303 27.87 6.30 11.91
N ASN A 304 27.61 7.40 11.19
CA ASN A 304 28.04 8.74 11.61
C ASN A 304 27.33 9.26 12.87
N ARG A 305 26.15 8.73 13.22
CA ARG A 305 25.38 9.12 14.40
C ARG A 305 25.77 8.37 15.67
N GLU A 306 26.45 7.24 15.54
CA GLU A 306 26.94 6.48 16.70
C GLU A 306 28.32 6.95 17.14
N SER A 307 29.01 7.75 16.32
CA SER A 307 30.35 8.29 16.59
C SER A 307 30.37 9.70 17.18
N GLY A 308 29.22 10.35 17.41
CA GLY A 308 29.14 11.74 17.90
C GLY A 308 28.06 11.91 18.96
#